data_AF-A0A538EE40-F1
#
_entry.id   AF-A0A538EE40-F1
#
_cell.length_a   1.000
_cell.length_b   1.000
_cell.length_c   1.000
_cell.angle_alpha   90.00
_cell.angle_beta   90.00
_cell.angle_gamma   90.00
#
_symmetry.space_group_name_H-M   'P 1'
#
loop_
_entity.id
_entity.type
_entity.pdbx_description
1 polymer ?
#
loop_
_entity_poly.entity_id
_entity_poly.type
_entity_poly.pdbx_seq_one_letter_code
_entity_poly.pdbx_strand_id
1 'polypeptide(L)'
;MLIAGANAAMLGLSRLSYSLATNRQIPSALGRLHPRRSTPYVVIAIAAVLAIALVVPEDLDFLIGIYAFGAMLAFTIAHLSVVVSRFREPARDRPYVMPLTVRVGRGSVPVPAVLGALLSFAGWISVIVLHSGARLVGLLWLGGGLVLYVVYRTSQGKPLGRRVTVPATALSREPQEAEYGSILVPLLGTPLDDDIVQTAGRLAGEEREDEGAPGAVIEALWVFQIPMALPIDAALPEHQLQQARKALARAKAVGEEYEGVEVATATVRARRVGQAIVDEARRRGVEVIVLAAEPPSRVRGGALLGGRGGPLDNYVGEITRYVIDKAHSRVILTAPPAEADAPAAPASAAPAPDGRQDAPVTTNQPERSR
;
A
#
# COMPACT_ATOMS: atom_id res chain seq x y z
N MET A 1 14.71 -29.35 -29.02
CA MET A 1 15.42 -28.82 -27.83
C MET A 1 15.66 -27.31 -27.87
N LEU A 2 16.07 -26.72 -29.00
CA LEU A 2 16.39 -25.28 -29.08
C LEU A 2 15.20 -24.34 -28.75
N ILE A 3 14.00 -24.67 -29.22
CA ILE A 3 12.77 -23.89 -28.92
C ILE A 3 12.49 -23.85 -27.41
N ALA A 4 12.67 -24.98 -26.70
CA ALA A 4 12.49 -25.04 -25.26
C ALA A 4 13.53 -24.19 -24.52
N GLY A 5 14.78 -24.18 -24.98
CA GLY A 5 15.83 -23.31 -24.44
C GLY A 5 15.53 -21.83 -24.62
N ALA A 6 15.04 -21.44 -25.80
CA ALA A 6 14.64 -20.06 -26.09
C ALA A 6 13.47 -19.59 -25.20
N ASN A 7 12.43 -20.44 -25.04
CA ASN A 7 11.29 -20.14 -24.17
C ASN A 7 11.72 -20.00 -22.70
N ALA A 8 12.63 -20.87 -22.22
CA ALA A 8 13.18 -20.76 -20.87
C ALA A 8 13.96 -19.45 -20.67
N ALA A 9 14.77 -19.05 -21.66
CA ALA A 9 15.50 -17.77 -21.63
C ALA A 9 14.55 -16.57 -21.57
N MET A 10 13.46 -16.58 -22.35
CA MET A 10 12.44 -15.53 -22.34
C MET A 10 11.69 -15.41 -21.01
N LEU A 11 11.36 -16.55 -20.38
CA LEU A 11 10.76 -16.56 -19.04
C LEU A 11 11.75 -16.01 -17.98
N GLY A 12 13.02 -16.39 -18.07
CA GLY A 12 14.08 -15.88 -17.19
C GLY A 12 14.25 -14.37 -17.33
N LEU A 13 14.33 -13.87 -18.56
CA LEU A 13 14.42 -12.45 -18.87
C LEU A 13 13.23 -11.67 -18.30
N SER A 14 12.02 -12.18 -18.45
CA SER A 14 10.80 -11.53 -17.96
C SER A 14 10.82 -11.37 -16.43
N ARG A 15 11.23 -12.43 -15.70
CA ARG A 15 11.33 -12.40 -14.23
C ARG A 15 12.42 -11.47 -13.72
N LEU A 16 13.59 -11.49 -14.36
CA LEU A 16 14.69 -10.59 -14.03
C LEU A 16 14.27 -9.13 -14.28
N SER A 17 13.66 -8.85 -15.42
CA SER A 17 13.18 -7.52 -15.78
C SER A 17 12.12 -7.01 -14.80
N TYR A 18 11.17 -7.87 -14.41
CA TYR A 18 10.20 -7.56 -13.36
C TYR A 18 10.90 -7.20 -12.05
N SER A 19 11.83 -8.04 -11.57
CA SER A 19 12.57 -7.79 -10.33
C SER A 19 13.39 -6.48 -10.37
N LEU A 20 14.03 -6.19 -11.51
CA LEU A 20 14.79 -4.95 -11.70
C LEU A 20 13.88 -3.71 -11.74
N ALA A 21 12.72 -3.82 -12.38
CA ALA A 21 11.70 -2.76 -12.39
C ALA A 21 11.17 -2.50 -10.97
N THR A 22 10.82 -3.55 -10.23
CA THR A 22 10.33 -3.48 -8.83
C THR A 22 11.38 -2.88 -7.88
N ASN A 23 12.67 -3.02 -8.17
CA ASN A 23 13.74 -2.44 -7.35
C ASN A 23 14.24 -1.08 -7.86
N ARG A 24 13.57 -0.46 -8.84
CA ARG A 24 14.00 0.78 -9.55
C ARG A 24 15.48 0.73 -9.98
N GLN A 25 15.91 -0.41 -10.48
CA GLN A 25 17.27 -0.58 -11.02
C GLN A 25 17.35 -0.25 -12.51
N ILE A 26 16.20 -0.09 -13.17
CA ILE A 26 16.05 0.30 -14.57
C ILE A 26 15.08 1.49 -14.71
N PRO A 27 15.13 2.25 -15.83
CA PRO A 27 14.21 3.34 -16.10
C PRO A 27 12.74 2.91 -16.04
N SER A 28 11.87 3.76 -15.50
CA SER A 28 10.43 3.48 -15.35
C SER A 28 9.72 3.15 -16.67
N ALA A 29 10.17 3.74 -17.77
CA ALA A 29 9.64 3.45 -19.11
C ALA A 29 9.89 2.00 -19.57
N LEU A 30 11.05 1.41 -19.20
CA LEU A 30 11.37 0.01 -19.49
C LEU A 30 10.65 -0.94 -18.54
N GLY A 31 10.39 -0.52 -17.30
CA GLY A 31 9.63 -1.30 -16.32
C GLY A 31 8.12 -1.30 -16.52
N ARG A 32 7.60 -0.74 -17.62
CA ARG A 32 6.15 -0.72 -17.89
C ARG A 32 5.60 -2.14 -18.03
N LEU A 33 4.64 -2.46 -17.18
CA LEU A 33 3.94 -3.73 -17.15
C LEU A 33 2.63 -3.59 -17.93
N HIS A 34 2.23 -4.64 -18.64
CA HIS A 34 0.93 -4.68 -19.31
C HIS A 34 -0.19 -4.64 -18.25
N PRO A 35 -1.21 -3.77 -18.37
CA PRO A 35 -2.24 -3.57 -17.33
C PRO A 35 -2.91 -4.88 -16.88
N ARG A 36 -3.39 -5.67 -17.85
CA ARG A 36 -4.13 -6.92 -17.58
C ARG A 36 -3.29 -8.16 -17.25
N ARG A 37 -2.00 -8.20 -17.61
CA ARG A 37 -1.16 -9.42 -17.52
C ARG A 37 0.09 -9.25 -16.68
N SER A 38 0.38 -8.05 -16.20
CA SER A 38 1.60 -7.70 -15.45
C SER A 38 2.89 -8.21 -16.12
N THR A 39 2.89 -8.26 -17.46
CA THR A 39 4.05 -8.71 -18.25
C THR A 39 4.86 -7.50 -18.69
N PRO A 40 6.21 -7.51 -18.57
CA PRO A 40 7.05 -6.37 -18.96
C PRO A 40 7.20 -6.31 -20.49
N TYR A 41 6.14 -5.91 -21.18
CA TYR A 41 6.05 -5.98 -22.64
C TYR A 41 7.10 -5.12 -23.34
N VAL A 42 7.49 -3.97 -22.77
CA VAL A 42 8.51 -3.09 -23.33
C VAL A 42 9.88 -3.77 -23.34
N VAL A 43 10.26 -4.45 -22.25
CA VAL A 43 11.54 -5.17 -22.20
C VAL A 43 11.54 -6.37 -23.13
N ILE A 44 10.41 -7.09 -23.21
CA ILE A 44 10.26 -8.22 -24.13
C ILE A 44 10.37 -7.75 -25.58
N ALA A 45 9.73 -6.64 -25.95
CA ALA A 45 9.81 -6.08 -27.30
C ALA A 45 11.24 -5.64 -27.65
N ILE A 46 11.92 -4.91 -26.75
CA ILE A 46 13.32 -4.50 -26.95
C ILE A 46 14.22 -5.74 -27.10
N ALA A 47 14.06 -6.74 -26.23
CA ALA A 47 14.84 -7.96 -26.29
C ALA A 47 14.58 -8.77 -27.56
N ALA A 48 13.33 -8.80 -28.04
CA ALA A 48 12.98 -9.43 -29.30
C ALA A 48 13.64 -8.72 -30.49
N VAL A 49 13.60 -7.39 -30.53
CA VAL A 49 14.28 -6.60 -31.56
C VAL A 49 15.79 -6.82 -31.54
N LEU A 50 16.40 -6.80 -30.36
CA LEU A 50 17.84 -7.07 -30.22
C LEU A 50 18.22 -8.50 -30.61
N ALA A 51 17.39 -9.49 -30.24
CA ALA A 51 17.61 -10.88 -30.62
C ALA A 51 17.52 -11.04 -32.15
N ILE A 52 16.53 -10.44 -32.80
CA ILE A 52 16.41 -10.43 -34.26
C ILE A 52 17.65 -9.78 -34.88
N ALA A 53 18.07 -8.61 -34.39
CA ALA A 53 19.24 -7.90 -34.90
C ALA A 53 20.55 -8.69 -34.75
N LEU A 54 20.71 -9.44 -33.65
CA LEU A 54 21.88 -10.30 -33.40
C LEU A 54 21.90 -11.56 -34.28
N VAL A 55 20.77 -11.98 -34.83
CA VAL A 55 20.68 -13.15 -35.73
C VAL A 55 21.00 -12.78 -37.19
N VAL A 56 20.76 -11.53 -37.60
CA VAL A 56 20.99 -11.06 -38.99
C VAL A 56 22.40 -11.36 -39.54
N PRO A 57 23.50 -11.23 -38.77
CA PRO A 57 24.85 -11.52 -39.28
C PRO A 57 25.14 -13.00 -39.51
N GLU A 58 24.29 -13.91 -39.02
CA GLU A 58 24.45 -15.37 -39.10
C GLU A 58 25.79 -15.93 -38.55
N ASP A 59 26.50 -15.13 -37.75
CA ASP A 59 27.78 -15.48 -37.15
C ASP A 59 27.59 -16.17 -35.79
N LEU A 60 27.67 -17.51 -35.82
CA LEU A 60 27.49 -18.34 -34.63
C LEU A 60 28.63 -18.16 -33.62
N ASP A 61 29.88 -17.99 -34.08
CA ASP A 61 31.04 -17.82 -33.20
C ASP A 61 30.95 -16.50 -32.43
N PHE A 62 30.50 -15.44 -33.09
CA PHE A 62 30.21 -14.17 -32.46
C PHE A 62 29.08 -14.26 -31.43
N LEU A 63 27.97 -14.94 -31.78
CA LEU A 63 26.82 -15.09 -30.88
C LEU A 63 27.17 -15.90 -29.62
N ILE A 64 27.92 -17.00 -29.80
CA ILE A 64 28.44 -17.80 -28.69
C ILE A 64 29.41 -16.96 -27.84
N GLY A 65 30.28 -16.18 -28.47
CA GLY A 65 31.21 -15.29 -27.78
C GLY A 65 30.50 -14.26 -26.89
N ILE A 66 29.45 -13.58 -27.38
CA ILE A 66 28.68 -12.61 -26.60
C ILE A 66 27.90 -13.30 -25.46
N TYR A 67 27.30 -14.45 -25.73
CA TYR A 67 26.61 -15.23 -24.71
C TYR A 67 27.57 -15.65 -23.59
N ALA A 68 28.73 -16.20 -23.94
CA ALA A 68 29.77 -16.60 -23.01
C ALA A 68 30.29 -15.40 -22.21
N PHE A 69 30.50 -14.25 -22.86
CA PHE A 69 30.91 -13.01 -22.16
C PHE A 69 29.92 -12.65 -21.03
N GLY A 70 28.62 -12.61 -21.33
CA GLY A 70 27.59 -12.27 -20.35
C GLY A 70 27.45 -13.32 -19.25
N ALA A 71 27.41 -14.60 -19.63
CA ALA A 71 27.24 -15.71 -18.69
C ALA A 71 28.42 -15.83 -17.71
N MET A 72 29.65 -15.76 -18.20
CA MET A 72 30.84 -15.86 -17.37
C MET A 72 30.93 -14.70 -16.38
N LEU A 73 30.62 -13.47 -16.81
CA LEU A 73 30.57 -12.32 -15.93
C LEU A 73 29.47 -12.47 -14.86
N ALA A 74 28.26 -12.91 -15.25
CA ALA A 74 27.16 -13.14 -14.32
C ALA A 74 27.52 -14.21 -13.26
N PHE A 75 28.17 -15.30 -13.67
CA PHE A 75 28.66 -16.32 -12.74
C PHE A 75 29.73 -15.77 -11.81
N THR A 76 30.69 -14.97 -12.29
CA THR A 76 31.69 -14.35 -11.42
C THR A 76 31.03 -13.45 -10.37
N ILE A 77 30.06 -12.61 -10.78
CA ILE A 77 29.32 -11.74 -9.87
C ILE A 77 28.51 -12.57 -8.85
N ALA A 78 27.86 -13.64 -9.28
CA ALA A 78 27.09 -14.52 -8.39
C ALA A 78 27.96 -15.15 -7.30
N HIS A 79 29.11 -15.71 -7.68
CA HIS A 79 30.05 -16.30 -6.73
C HIS A 79 30.64 -15.25 -5.78
N LEU A 80 31.01 -14.07 -6.31
CA LEU A 80 31.50 -12.97 -5.49
C LEU A 80 30.44 -12.46 -4.52
N SER A 81 29.17 -12.38 -4.94
CA SER A 81 28.04 -12.00 -4.09
C SER A 81 27.88 -12.96 -2.90
N VAL A 82 28.05 -14.26 -3.13
CA VAL A 82 28.05 -15.26 -2.04
C VAL A 82 29.19 -14.95 -1.07
N VAL A 83 30.41 -14.73 -1.54
CA VAL A 83 31.57 -14.42 -0.68
C VAL A 83 31.34 -13.12 0.10
N VAL A 84 30.93 -12.04 -0.56
CA VAL A 84 30.70 -10.72 0.06
C VAL A 84 29.56 -10.78 1.09
N SER A 85 28.49 -11.52 0.82
CA SER A 85 27.37 -11.71 1.76
C SER A 85 27.83 -12.37 3.06
N ARG A 86 28.87 -13.21 3.03
CA ARG A 86 29.44 -13.84 4.24
C ARG A 86 30.10 -12.85 5.18
N PHE A 87 30.67 -11.77 4.65
CA PHE A 87 31.31 -10.71 5.44
C PHE A 87 30.36 -9.58 5.81
N ARG A 88 29.40 -9.23 4.93
CA ARG A 88 28.42 -8.17 5.20
C ARG A 88 27.30 -8.59 6.15
N GLU A 89 26.84 -9.84 6.04
CA GLU A 89 25.73 -10.37 6.84
C GLU A 89 26.17 -11.69 7.52
N PRO A 90 27.11 -11.66 8.48
CA PRO A 90 27.64 -12.86 9.10
C PRO A 90 26.61 -13.56 10.02
N ALA A 91 25.70 -12.80 10.63
CA ALA A 91 24.70 -13.29 11.59
C ALA A 91 23.37 -13.77 10.96
N ARG A 92 23.26 -13.76 9.63
CA ARG A 92 22.05 -14.21 8.94
C ARG A 92 21.89 -15.72 9.11
N ASP A 93 20.69 -16.17 9.47
CA ASP A 93 20.37 -17.59 9.54
C ASP A 93 20.47 -18.23 8.14
N ARG A 94 21.11 -19.40 8.06
CA ARG A 94 21.47 -20.06 6.80
C ARG A 94 21.13 -21.54 6.89
N PRO A 95 19.99 -21.95 6.31
CA PRO A 95 19.56 -23.36 6.30
C PRO A 95 20.54 -24.30 5.62
N TYR A 96 21.36 -23.80 4.69
CA TYR A 96 22.39 -24.56 3.98
C TYR A 96 23.77 -23.90 4.11
N VAL A 97 24.76 -24.72 4.48
CA VAL A 97 26.17 -24.33 4.56
C VAL A 97 26.97 -25.23 3.62
N MET A 98 27.77 -24.62 2.73
CA MET A 98 28.57 -25.37 1.78
C MET A 98 29.70 -26.15 2.50
N PRO A 99 29.99 -27.39 2.06
CA PRO A 99 31.17 -28.11 2.51
C PRO A 99 32.45 -27.36 2.12
N LEU A 100 33.53 -27.56 2.87
CA LEU A 100 34.84 -26.91 2.65
C LEU A 100 34.83 -25.38 2.86
N THR A 101 34.16 -24.92 3.91
CA THR A 101 34.18 -23.50 4.29
C THR A 101 35.34 -23.22 5.25
N VAL A 102 36.21 -22.27 4.91
CA VAL A 102 37.35 -21.84 5.75
C VAL A 102 36.95 -20.57 6.51
N ARG A 103 37.23 -20.50 7.81
CA ARG A 103 37.00 -19.27 8.60
C ARG A 103 38.13 -18.28 8.35
N VAL A 104 37.79 -17.07 7.90
CA VAL A 104 38.73 -15.98 7.66
C VAL A 104 38.18 -14.72 8.35
N GLY A 105 38.81 -14.32 9.45
CA GLY A 105 38.40 -13.13 10.22
C GLY A 105 36.97 -13.23 10.78
N ARG A 106 36.13 -12.21 10.50
CA ARG A 106 34.73 -12.12 10.98
C ARG A 106 33.74 -12.93 10.13
N GLY A 107 34.19 -13.60 9.08
CA GLY A 107 33.34 -14.31 8.12
C GLY A 107 33.83 -15.73 7.80
N SER A 108 33.02 -16.46 7.05
CA SER A 108 33.34 -17.81 6.56
C SER A 108 33.35 -17.81 5.04
N VAL A 109 34.46 -18.24 4.43
CA VAL A 109 34.68 -18.21 2.98
C VAL A 109 34.49 -19.61 2.42
N PRO A 110 33.46 -19.85 1.59
CA PRO A 110 33.27 -21.15 0.94
C PRO A 110 34.34 -21.31 -0.16
N VAL A 111 35.23 -22.29 -0.01
CA VAL A 111 36.27 -22.58 -1.01
C VAL A 111 35.68 -22.83 -2.40
N PRO A 112 34.57 -23.58 -2.56
CA PRO A 112 34.03 -23.80 -3.90
C PRO A 112 33.48 -22.52 -4.54
N ALA A 113 33.00 -21.55 -3.74
CA ALA A 113 32.54 -20.28 -4.27
C ALA A 113 33.70 -19.42 -4.77
N VAL A 114 34.82 -19.39 -4.04
CA VAL A 114 36.04 -18.69 -4.48
C VAL A 114 36.61 -19.32 -5.73
N LEU A 115 36.70 -20.66 -5.76
CA LEU A 115 37.18 -21.38 -6.94
C LEU A 115 36.28 -21.12 -8.14
N GLY A 116 34.96 -21.15 -7.96
CA GLY A 116 33.98 -20.82 -9.00
C GLY A 116 34.13 -19.37 -9.49
N ALA A 117 34.37 -18.40 -8.60
CA ALA A 117 34.66 -17.02 -8.99
C ALA A 117 35.95 -16.92 -9.82
N LEU A 118 37.02 -17.58 -9.41
CA LEU A 118 38.31 -17.56 -10.11
C LEU A 118 38.23 -18.23 -11.49
N LEU A 119 37.62 -19.41 -11.58
CA LEU A 119 37.45 -20.13 -12.84
C LEU A 119 36.54 -19.38 -13.80
N SER A 120 35.43 -18.82 -13.30
CA SER A 120 34.53 -18.04 -14.13
C SER A 120 35.21 -16.74 -14.62
N PHE A 121 35.97 -16.08 -13.76
CA PHE A 121 36.71 -14.88 -14.14
C PHE A 121 37.81 -15.18 -15.16
N ALA A 122 38.56 -16.27 -14.98
CA ALA A 122 39.56 -16.72 -15.95
C ALA A 122 38.94 -17.04 -17.32
N GLY A 123 37.78 -17.71 -17.34
CA GLY A 123 37.07 -17.96 -18.58
C GLY A 123 36.50 -16.69 -19.22
N TRP A 124 36.07 -15.69 -18.43
CA TRP A 124 35.70 -14.37 -18.97
C TRP A 124 36.89 -13.65 -19.62
N ILE A 125 38.07 -13.70 -18.99
CA ILE A 125 39.32 -13.19 -19.60
C ILE A 125 39.62 -13.93 -20.90
N SER A 126 39.49 -15.26 -20.92
CA SER A 126 39.68 -16.06 -22.12
C SER A 126 38.76 -15.59 -23.26
N VAL A 127 37.47 -15.35 -22.99
CA VAL A 127 36.53 -14.81 -23.99
C VAL A 127 37.00 -13.45 -24.52
N ILE A 128 37.45 -12.55 -23.63
CA ILE A 128 37.98 -11.24 -24.04
C ILE A 128 39.20 -11.36 -24.95
N VAL A 129 40.11 -12.30 -24.68
CA VAL A 129 41.32 -12.47 -25.47
C VAL A 129 41.01 -13.13 -26.82
N LEU A 130 40.22 -14.20 -26.81
CA LEU A 130 39.98 -15.05 -27.99
C LEU A 130 38.92 -14.48 -28.95
N HIS A 131 37.92 -13.75 -28.47
CA HIS A 131 36.77 -13.32 -29.29
C HIS A 131 36.75 -11.79 -29.43
N SER A 132 37.33 -11.29 -30.53
CA SER A 132 37.45 -9.84 -30.79
C SER A 132 36.10 -9.12 -30.87
N GLY A 133 35.12 -9.70 -31.56
CA GLY A 133 33.77 -9.14 -31.69
C GLY A 133 33.02 -9.10 -30.35
N ALA A 134 33.04 -10.20 -29.60
CA ALA A 134 32.40 -10.27 -28.28
C ALA A 134 33.05 -9.33 -27.26
N ARG A 135 34.37 -9.13 -27.33
CA ARG A 135 35.09 -8.17 -26.48
C ARG A 135 34.55 -6.75 -26.66
N LEU A 136 34.49 -6.27 -27.91
CA LEU A 136 34.11 -4.88 -28.17
C LEU A 136 32.64 -4.63 -27.83
N VAL A 137 31.75 -5.49 -28.32
CA VAL A 137 30.31 -5.36 -28.08
C VAL A 137 29.98 -5.58 -26.60
N GLY A 138 30.59 -6.58 -25.96
CA GLY A 138 30.38 -6.88 -24.55
C GLY A 138 30.85 -5.77 -23.63
N LEU A 139 32.04 -5.19 -23.88
CA LEU A 139 32.54 -4.06 -23.08
C LEU A 139 31.74 -2.78 -23.31
N LEU A 140 31.35 -2.49 -24.55
CA LEU A 140 30.51 -1.33 -24.87
C LEU A 140 29.13 -1.46 -24.25
N TRP A 141 28.55 -2.67 -24.28
CA TRP A 141 27.27 -2.95 -23.62
C TRP A 141 27.35 -2.82 -22.10
N LEU A 142 28.40 -3.37 -21.48
CA LEU A 142 28.63 -3.24 -20.03
C LEU A 142 28.83 -1.77 -19.63
N GLY A 143 29.63 -1.03 -20.38
CA GLY A 143 29.85 0.40 -20.20
C GLY A 143 28.56 1.20 -20.35
N GLY A 144 27.80 0.95 -21.43
CA GLY A 144 26.51 1.59 -21.68
C GLY A 144 25.49 1.31 -20.58
N GLY A 145 25.41 0.06 -20.11
CA GLY A 145 24.55 -0.33 -18.99
C GLY A 145 24.94 0.35 -17.68
N LEU A 146 26.25 0.47 -17.40
CA LEU A 146 26.75 1.17 -16.21
C LEU A 146 26.48 2.69 -16.29
N VAL A 147 26.68 3.30 -17.46
CA VAL A 147 26.38 4.72 -17.68
C VAL A 147 24.89 4.96 -17.54
N LEU A 148 24.03 4.16 -18.17
CA LEU A 148 22.58 4.25 -18.03
C LEU A 148 22.16 4.13 -16.56
N TYR A 149 22.76 3.19 -15.82
CA TYR A 149 22.51 3.01 -14.41
C TYR A 149 22.91 4.23 -13.57
N VAL A 150 24.10 4.79 -13.80
CA VAL A 150 24.61 5.97 -13.09
C VAL A 150 23.77 7.20 -13.42
N VAL A 151 23.46 7.45 -14.69
CA VAL A 151 22.63 8.59 -15.15
C VAL A 151 21.20 8.49 -14.58
N TYR A 152 20.60 7.30 -14.62
CA TYR A 152 19.28 7.10 -14.04
C TYR A 152 19.28 7.32 -12.52
N ARG A 153 20.31 6.81 -11.82
CA ARG A 153 20.39 6.93 -10.36
C ARG A 153 20.70 8.35 -9.88
N THR A 154 21.55 9.07 -10.63
CA THR A 154 21.88 10.49 -10.36
C THR A 154 20.73 11.43 -10.69
N SER A 155 20.00 11.21 -11.79
CA SER A 155 18.81 12.01 -12.13
C SER A 155 17.65 11.87 -11.13
N GLN A 156 17.61 10.78 -10.36
CA GLN A 156 16.62 10.55 -9.30
C GLN A 156 17.11 10.96 -7.90
N GLY A 157 18.29 11.58 -7.77
CA GLY A 157 18.84 12.06 -6.50
C GLY A 157 19.13 10.96 -5.46
N LYS A 158 19.26 9.68 -5.88
CA LYS A 158 19.42 8.54 -4.96
C LYS A 158 20.91 8.19 -4.79
N PRO A 159 21.41 7.97 -3.56
CA PRO A 159 22.82 7.63 -3.32
C PRO A 159 23.18 6.29 -3.97
N LEU A 160 24.32 6.22 -4.69
CA LEU A 160 24.83 5.09 -5.49
C LEU A 160 25.09 3.78 -4.70
N GLY A 161 25.15 3.83 -3.37
CA GLY A 161 25.49 2.67 -2.53
C GLY A 161 24.36 2.16 -1.62
N ARG A 162 23.26 2.91 -1.45
CA ARG A 162 22.24 2.59 -0.44
C ARG A 162 21.07 1.81 -1.05
N ARG A 163 20.67 0.71 -0.42
CA ARG A 163 19.51 -0.10 -0.82
C ARG A 163 18.25 0.69 -0.50
N VAL A 164 17.68 1.36 -1.51
CA VAL A 164 16.38 2.02 -1.41
C VAL A 164 15.34 1.02 -1.88
N THR A 165 14.89 0.15 -0.97
CA THR A 165 13.72 -0.69 -1.19
C THR A 165 12.49 0.19 -1.11
N VAL A 166 11.97 0.58 -2.27
CA VAL A 166 10.62 1.14 -2.36
C VAL A 166 9.67 -0.06 -2.40
N PRO A 167 8.67 -0.17 -1.50
CA PRO A 167 7.71 -1.27 -1.52
C PRO A 167 7.02 -1.33 -2.88
N ALA A 168 6.73 -2.56 -3.36
CA ALA A 168 6.16 -2.82 -4.67
C ALA A 168 4.85 -2.04 -4.94
N THR A 169 4.15 -1.65 -3.88
CA THR A 169 2.96 -0.78 -3.88
C THR A 169 3.21 0.62 -4.45
N ALA A 170 4.44 1.14 -4.46
CA ALA A 170 4.77 2.45 -5.05
C ALA A 170 5.38 2.36 -6.47
N LEU A 171 5.31 1.16 -7.07
CA LEU A 171 5.62 0.91 -8.49
C LEU A 171 4.39 0.45 -9.28
N SER A 172 3.38 -0.05 -8.58
CA SER A 172 2.00 0.09 -8.99
C SER A 172 1.65 1.58 -8.97
N ARG A 173 1.94 2.29 -10.05
CA ARG A 173 0.98 3.29 -10.50
C ARG A 173 -0.17 2.45 -11.06
N GLU A 174 -1.01 1.92 -10.17
CA GLU A 174 -2.39 1.69 -10.55
C GLU A 174 -2.87 3.09 -10.97
N PRO A 175 -3.29 3.33 -12.22
CA PRO A 175 -4.57 4.00 -12.33
C PRO A 175 -5.48 3.13 -11.48
N GLN A 176 -5.97 3.64 -10.36
CA GLN A 176 -6.95 2.96 -9.52
C GLN A 176 -8.25 2.87 -10.33
N GLU A 177 -8.27 2.18 -11.49
CA GLU A 177 -9.47 1.94 -12.32
C GLU A 177 -10.63 1.68 -11.37
N ALA A 178 -11.67 2.52 -11.42
CA ALA A 178 -12.69 2.65 -10.38
C ALA A 178 -13.02 1.30 -9.73
N GLU A 179 -12.48 1.07 -8.51
CA GLU A 179 -12.47 -0.24 -7.86
C GLU A 179 -13.90 -0.71 -7.58
N TYR A 180 -14.87 0.22 -7.58
CA TYR A 180 -16.27 -0.04 -7.30
C TYR A 180 -17.21 0.67 -8.29
N GLY A 181 -18.18 -0.07 -8.83
CA GLY A 181 -19.25 0.48 -9.68
C GLY A 181 -20.40 1.12 -8.91
N SER A 182 -20.57 0.77 -7.63
CA SER A 182 -21.62 1.30 -6.75
C SER A 182 -21.09 1.52 -5.33
N ILE A 183 -21.17 2.77 -4.86
CA ILE A 183 -20.58 3.19 -3.59
C ILE A 183 -21.65 3.85 -2.72
N LEU A 184 -21.92 3.34 -1.52
CA LEU A 184 -22.84 3.99 -0.57
C LEU A 184 -22.08 4.87 0.41
N VAL A 185 -22.50 6.14 0.49
CA VAL A 185 -21.92 7.16 1.37
C VAL A 185 -23.02 7.69 2.29
N PRO A 186 -23.05 7.29 3.57
CA PRO A 186 -24.01 7.83 4.52
C PRO A 186 -23.53 9.18 5.06
N LEU A 187 -24.36 10.19 4.86
CA LEU A 187 -24.10 11.56 5.32
C LEU A 187 -24.68 11.73 6.73
N LEU A 188 -23.84 12.20 7.65
CA LEU A 188 -24.20 12.39 9.06
C LEU A 188 -24.30 13.88 9.44
N GLY A 189 -24.01 14.79 8.50
CA GLY A 189 -23.94 16.23 8.74
C GLY A 189 -22.65 16.66 9.44
N THR A 190 -21.60 15.84 9.34
CA THR A 190 -20.31 16.09 9.98
C THR A 190 -19.36 16.83 9.03
N PRO A 191 -18.31 17.50 9.52
CA PRO A 191 -17.30 18.10 8.62
C PRO A 191 -16.57 17.06 7.75
N LEU A 192 -16.59 15.77 8.14
CA LEU A 192 -16.00 14.67 7.39
C LEU A 192 -16.88 14.20 6.21
N ASP A 193 -18.11 14.72 6.06
CA ASP A 193 -19.02 14.36 4.98
C ASP A 193 -18.40 14.66 3.59
N ASP A 194 -17.63 15.74 3.48
CA ASP A 194 -16.93 16.07 2.24
C ASP A 194 -15.77 15.10 1.98
N ASP A 195 -15.01 14.73 3.02
CA ASP A 195 -13.87 13.83 2.90
C ASP A 195 -14.29 12.42 2.48
N ILE A 196 -15.41 11.92 3.00
CA ILE A 196 -15.96 10.62 2.60
C ILE A 196 -16.49 10.64 1.17
N VAL A 197 -17.12 11.74 0.74
CA VAL A 197 -17.61 11.90 -0.63
C VAL A 197 -16.43 12.04 -1.61
N GLN A 198 -15.38 12.78 -1.26
CA GLN A 198 -14.15 12.85 -2.06
C GLN A 198 -13.45 11.50 -2.13
N THR A 199 -13.41 10.75 -1.03
CA THR A 199 -12.84 9.40 -1.03
C THR A 199 -13.66 8.49 -1.96
N ALA A 200 -14.98 8.55 -1.90
CA ALA A 200 -15.86 7.82 -2.81
C ALA A 200 -15.68 8.26 -4.27
N GLY A 201 -15.61 9.58 -4.53
CA GLY A 201 -15.37 10.16 -5.85
C GLY A 201 -14.06 9.71 -6.45
N ARG A 202 -12.99 9.65 -5.66
CA ARG A 202 -11.70 9.10 -6.09
C ARG A 202 -11.76 7.61 -6.39
N LEU A 203 -12.44 6.82 -5.54
CA LEU A 203 -12.62 5.39 -5.78
C LEU A 203 -13.52 5.08 -6.99
N ALA A 204 -14.36 6.02 -7.38
CA ALA A 204 -15.30 5.94 -8.49
C ALA A 204 -14.77 6.56 -9.80
N GLY A 205 -13.86 7.54 -9.70
CA GLY A 205 -13.50 8.47 -10.78
C GLY A 205 -12.23 8.14 -11.56
N GLU A 206 -11.88 6.87 -11.68
CA GLU A 206 -10.72 6.44 -12.47
C GLU A 206 -11.16 5.56 -13.64
N GLU A 207 -10.76 5.99 -14.85
CA GLU A 207 -11.16 5.48 -16.15
C GLU A 207 -11.25 3.95 -16.19
N ARG A 208 -12.46 3.41 -16.36
CA ARG A 208 -12.60 2.07 -16.92
C ARG A 208 -12.34 2.19 -18.43
N GLU A 209 -11.22 1.64 -18.90
CA GLU A 209 -10.89 1.56 -20.34
C GLU A 209 -11.90 0.73 -21.17
N ASP A 210 -12.88 0.09 -20.52
CA ASP A 210 -13.93 -0.67 -21.19
C ASP A 210 -15.01 0.26 -21.78
N GLU A 211 -14.88 0.57 -23.08
CA GLU A 211 -15.90 1.23 -23.91
C GLU A 211 -17.27 0.52 -23.75
N GLY A 212 -18.16 1.11 -22.94
CA GLY A 212 -19.57 0.68 -22.81
C GLY A 212 -20.04 0.28 -21.40
N ALA A 213 -19.19 0.34 -20.37
CA ALA A 213 -19.63 0.14 -18.99
C ALA A 213 -20.36 1.38 -18.43
N PRO A 214 -21.48 1.23 -17.68
CA PRO A 214 -22.12 2.35 -17.00
C PRO A 214 -21.16 3.02 -16.00
N GLY A 215 -21.21 4.35 -15.91
CA GLY A 215 -20.43 5.15 -14.97
C GLY A 215 -20.64 4.72 -13.51
N ALA A 216 -19.67 5.02 -12.64
CA ALA A 216 -19.76 4.65 -11.25
C ALA A 216 -20.83 5.51 -10.54
N VAL A 217 -21.70 4.85 -9.75
CA VAL A 217 -22.80 5.54 -9.05
C VAL A 217 -22.47 5.67 -7.57
N ILE A 218 -22.44 6.90 -7.08
CA ILE A 218 -22.34 7.22 -5.65
C ILE A 218 -23.74 7.43 -5.08
N GLU A 219 -24.10 6.57 -4.14
CA GLU A 219 -25.34 6.54 -3.39
C GLU A 219 -25.20 7.36 -2.10
N ALA A 220 -25.46 8.66 -2.17
CA ALA A 220 -25.43 9.56 -1.03
C ALA A 220 -26.72 9.40 -0.19
N LEU A 221 -26.60 8.81 0.99
CA LEU A 221 -27.74 8.44 1.84
C LEU A 221 -27.82 9.32 3.09
N TRP A 222 -28.95 9.98 3.31
CA TRP A 222 -29.25 10.65 4.59
C TRP A 222 -30.27 9.84 5.40
N VAL A 223 -29.96 9.52 6.65
CA VAL A 223 -30.85 8.75 7.52
C VAL A 223 -31.46 9.64 8.60
N PHE A 224 -32.78 9.81 8.57
CA PHE A 224 -33.53 10.47 9.64
C PHE A 224 -33.80 9.48 10.79
N GLN A 225 -33.22 9.77 11.96
CA GLN A 225 -33.48 8.97 13.15
C GLN A 225 -34.82 9.35 13.78
N ILE A 226 -35.79 8.44 13.75
CA ILE A 226 -37.12 8.64 14.32
C ILE A 226 -37.22 8.00 15.72
N PRO A 227 -37.49 8.80 16.78
CA PRO A 227 -37.68 8.29 18.13
C PRO A 227 -38.82 7.25 18.23
N MET A 228 -38.73 6.35 19.21
CA MET A 228 -39.79 5.35 19.47
C MET A 228 -41.15 5.98 19.80
N ALA A 229 -41.15 7.19 20.38
CA ALA A 229 -42.37 7.92 20.73
C ALA A 229 -43.17 8.39 19.50
N LEU A 230 -42.53 8.47 18.33
CA LEU A 230 -43.15 8.94 17.10
C LEU A 230 -43.36 7.78 16.10
N PRO A 231 -44.45 7.81 15.30
CA PRO A 231 -44.59 6.96 14.12
C PRO A 231 -43.43 7.17 13.14
N ILE A 232 -43.05 6.13 12.40
CA ILE A 232 -41.93 6.20 11.43
C ILE A 232 -42.18 7.23 10.30
N ASP A 233 -43.45 7.48 10.00
CA ASP A 233 -43.89 8.43 8.98
C ASP A 233 -44.18 9.84 9.55
N ALA A 234 -43.85 10.09 10.81
CA ALA A 234 -44.08 11.38 11.45
C ALA A 234 -43.49 12.55 10.63
N ALA A 235 -44.19 13.69 10.64
CA ALA A 235 -43.72 14.90 10.01
C ALA A 235 -42.42 15.36 10.67
N LEU A 236 -41.39 15.58 9.85
CA LEU A 236 -40.10 16.07 10.30
C LEU A 236 -40.13 17.60 10.31
N PRO A 237 -39.52 18.25 11.32
CA PRO A 237 -39.38 19.70 11.33
C PRO A 237 -38.68 20.21 10.06
N GLU A 238 -39.13 21.35 9.52
CA GLU A 238 -38.58 21.93 8.28
C GLU A 238 -37.06 22.14 8.34
N HIS A 239 -36.50 22.46 9.52
CA HIS A 239 -35.06 22.66 9.68
C HIS A 239 -34.25 21.38 9.39
N GLN A 240 -34.76 20.21 9.76
CA GLN A 240 -34.07 18.92 9.52
C GLN A 240 -34.12 18.55 8.04
N LEU A 241 -35.26 18.81 7.39
CA LEU A 241 -35.43 18.61 5.96
C LEU A 241 -34.51 19.53 5.15
N GLN A 242 -34.38 20.79 5.57
CA GLN A 242 -33.46 21.74 4.94
C GLN A 242 -32.00 21.34 5.13
N GLN A 243 -31.61 20.85 6.32
CA GLN A 243 -30.26 20.37 6.58
C GLN A 243 -29.91 19.17 5.68
N ALA A 244 -30.80 18.17 5.60
CA ALA A 244 -30.61 17.00 4.75
C ALA A 244 -30.48 17.39 3.26
N ARG A 245 -31.35 18.30 2.78
CA ARG A 245 -31.27 18.80 1.39
C ARG A 245 -29.95 19.52 1.12
N LYS A 246 -29.47 20.35 2.05
CA LYS A 246 -28.19 21.05 1.93
C LYS A 246 -27.01 20.07 1.90
N ALA A 247 -27.00 19.07 2.78
CA ALA A 247 -25.95 18.06 2.84
C ALA A 247 -25.91 17.20 1.57
N LEU A 248 -27.07 16.71 1.11
CA LEU A 248 -27.17 15.93 -0.13
C LEU A 248 -26.80 16.74 -1.38
N ALA A 249 -27.20 18.01 -1.45
CA ALA A 249 -26.81 18.89 -2.55
C ALA A 249 -25.30 19.16 -2.57
N ARG A 250 -24.66 19.33 -1.40
CA ARG A 250 -23.21 19.47 -1.27
C ARG A 250 -22.48 18.19 -1.69
N ALA A 251 -22.93 17.04 -1.21
CA ALA A 251 -22.36 15.75 -1.60
C ALA A 251 -22.48 15.50 -3.12
N LYS A 252 -23.62 15.87 -3.73
CA LYS A 252 -23.79 15.81 -5.18
C LYS A 252 -22.78 16.69 -5.91
N ALA A 253 -22.63 17.95 -5.49
CA ALA A 253 -21.68 18.86 -6.11
C ALA A 253 -20.22 18.40 -5.98
N VAL A 254 -19.83 17.81 -4.84
CA VAL A 254 -18.47 17.31 -4.60
C VAL A 254 -18.21 16.00 -5.35
N GLY A 255 -19.19 15.10 -5.42
CA GLY A 255 -19.01 13.81 -6.09
C GLY A 255 -19.01 13.92 -7.62
N GLU A 256 -19.83 14.81 -8.19
CA GLU A 256 -19.88 15.05 -9.66
C GLU A 256 -18.72 15.92 -10.17
N GLU A 257 -17.84 16.42 -9.29
CA GLU A 257 -16.56 17.03 -9.70
C GLU A 257 -15.62 15.99 -10.34
N TYR A 258 -15.82 14.72 -10.04
CA TYR A 258 -15.05 13.59 -10.59
C TYR A 258 -15.66 13.13 -11.92
N GLU A 259 -14.82 12.94 -12.93
CA GLU A 259 -15.25 12.54 -14.28
C GLU A 259 -15.79 11.09 -14.27
N GLY A 260 -16.94 10.87 -14.92
CA GLY A 260 -17.56 9.54 -15.01
C GLY A 260 -18.32 9.07 -13.76
N VAL A 261 -18.52 9.95 -12.78
CA VAL A 261 -19.23 9.66 -11.52
C VAL A 261 -20.62 10.30 -11.51
N GLU A 262 -21.66 9.50 -11.25
CA GLU A 262 -23.03 9.98 -11.05
C GLU A 262 -23.40 9.89 -9.56
N VAL A 263 -23.92 10.97 -8.96
CA VAL A 263 -24.33 10.96 -7.55
C VAL A 263 -25.85 10.90 -7.42
N ALA A 264 -26.34 9.75 -6.94
CA ALA A 264 -27.73 9.53 -6.58
C ALA A 264 -27.96 9.87 -5.09
N THR A 265 -28.91 10.75 -4.81
CA THR A 265 -29.25 11.17 -3.44
C THR A 265 -30.49 10.45 -2.92
N ALA A 266 -30.42 9.88 -1.73
CA ALA A 266 -31.53 9.19 -1.09
C ALA A 266 -31.72 9.63 0.37
N THR A 267 -32.97 9.57 0.84
CA THR A 267 -33.31 9.80 2.25
C THR A 267 -34.08 8.61 2.80
N VAL A 268 -33.67 8.09 3.96
CA VAL A 268 -34.35 6.97 4.64
C VAL A 268 -34.74 7.39 6.04
N ARG A 269 -35.89 6.92 6.52
CA ARG A 269 -36.35 7.11 7.91
C ARG A 269 -36.15 5.80 8.66
N ALA A 270 -35.44 5.85 9.78
CA ALA A 270 -35.14 4.65 10.56
C ALA A 270 -35.01 4.95 12.05
N ARG A 271 -35.07 3.92 12.88
CA ARG A 271 -34.89 4.05 14.34
C ARG A 271 -33.42 3.96 14.76
N ARG A 272 -32.62 3.20 14.00
CA ARG A 272 -31.19 3.00 14.20
C ARG A 272 -30.47 3.27 12.88
N VAL A 273 -29.52 4.20 12.90
CA VAL A 273 -28.81 4.66 11.70
C VAL A 273 -27.94 3.55 11.09
N GLY A 274 -27.12 2.87 11.90
CA GLY A 274 -26.26 1.79 11.41
C GLY A 274 -27.03 0.64 10.74
N GLN A 275 -28.21 0.29 11.28
CA GLN A 275 -29.07 -0.72 10.66
C GLN A 275 -29.61 -0.25 9.31
N ALA A 276 -30.08 1.00 9.22
CA ALA A 276 -30.59 1.55 7.98
C ALA A 276 -29.53 1.56 6.86
N ILE A 277 -28.29 1.89 7.21
CA ILE A 277 -27.16 1.89 6.25
C ILE A 277 -26.94 0.48 5.68
N VAL A 278 -26.89 -0.54 6.55
CA VAL A 278 -26.68 -1.93 6.11
C VAL A 278 -27.87 -2.45 5.31
N ASP A 279 -29.09 -2.15 5.74
CA ASP A 279 -30.31 -2.57 5.05
C ASP A 279 -30.41 -1.92 3.67
N GLU A 280 -30.08 -0.63 3.55
CA GLU A 280 -30.09 0.08 2.26
C GLU A 280 -28.96 -0.39 1.33
N ALA A 281 -27.76 -0.59 1.88
CA ALA A 281 -26.64 -1.18 1.16
C ALA A 281 -27.01 -2.55 0.56
N ARG A 282 -27.68 -3.40 1.34
CA ARG A 282 -28.15 -4.72 0.87
C ARG A 282 -29.27 -4.59 -0.17
N ARG A 283 -30.23 -3.69 0.03
CA ARG A 283 -31.35 -3.47 -0.91
C ARG A 283 -30.88 -3.04 -2.28
N ARG A 284 -29.85 -2.19 -2.34
CA ARG A 284 -29.31 -1.63 -3.57
C ARG A 284 -28.16 -2.44 -4.16
N GLY A 285 -27.63 -3.42 -3.41
CA GLY A 285 -26.55 -4.28 -3.86
C GLY A 285 -25.22 -3.54 -4.02
N VAL A 286 -24.95 -2.56 -3.16
CA VAL A 286 -23.73 -1.74 -3.26
C VAL A 286 -22.48 -2.56 -2.96
N GLU A 287 -21.40 -2.31 -3.68
CA GLU A 287 -20.15 -3.07 -3.56
C GLU A 287 -19.31 -2.62 -2.36
N VAL A 288 -19.39 -1.33 -2.01
CA VAL A 288 -18.63 -0.72 -0.93
C VAL A 288 -19.45 0.33 -0.16
N ILE A 289 -19.18 0.44 1.13
CA ILE A 289 -19.72 1.50 2.00
C ILE A 289 -18.54 2.34 2.49
N VAL A 290 -18.57 3.65 2.25
CA VAL A 290 -17.55 4.59 2.73
C VAL A 290 -18.09 5.32 3.96
N LEU A 291 -17.46 5.14 5.12
CA LEU A 291 -17.87 5.71 6.39
C LEU A 291 -16.83 6.70 6.91
N ALA A 292 -17.30 7.76 7.57
CA ALA A 292 -16.46 8.57 8.43
C ALA A 292 -16.20 7.83 9.73
N ALA A 293 -14.95 7.81 10.19
CA ALA A 293 -14.61 7.26 11.49
C ALA A 293 -15.19 8.16 12.59
N GLU A 294 -16.33 7.76 13.17
CA GLU A 294 -16.91 8.47 14.30
C GLU A 294 -15.98 8.37 15.52
N PRO A 295 -15.85 9.46 16.31
CA PRO A 295 -15.13 9.41 17.57
C PRO A 295 -15.72 8.33 18.48
N PRO A 296 -14.89 7.63 19.29
CA PRO A 296 -15.33 6.50 20.08
C PRO A 296 -16.44 6.91 21.04
N SER A 297 -17.47 6.06 21.14
CA SER A 297 -18.63 6.29 22.01
C SER A 297 -18.19 6.38 23.48
N ARG A 298 -18.67 7.40 24.22
CA ARG A 298 -18.40 7.53 25.67
C ARG A 298 -19.09 6.46 26.52
N VAL A 299 -20.04 5.71 25.95
CA VAL A 299 -20.78 4.65 26.64
C VAL A 299 -19.92 3.39 26.69
N ARG A 300 -19.21 3.21 27.81
CA ARG A 300 -18.43 1.99 28.12
C ARG A 300 -19.37 0.84 28.51
N GLY A 301 -19.88 0.13 27.52
CA GLY A 301 -20.63 -1.11 27.76
C GLY A 301 -19.72 -2.22 28.28
N GLY A 302 -19.94 -2.67 29.52
CA GLY A 302 -19.45 -3.94 30.04
C GLY A 302 -18.00 -4.01 30.56
N ALA A 303 -17.06 -3.24 30.01
CA ALA A 303 -15.64 -3.33 30.43
C ALA A 303 -15.39 -2.84 31.87
N LEU A 304 -16.25 -1.95 32.40
CA LEU A 304 -16.15 -1.47 33.78
C LEU A 304 -16.59 -2.50 34.84
N LEU A 305 -17.37 -3.51 34.43
CA LEU A 305 -17.93 -4.56 35.30
C LEU A 305 -17.41 -5.96 34.91
N GLY A 306 -16.17 -6.05 34.42
CA GLY A 306 -15.50 -7.34 34.16
C GLY A 306 -15.92 -8.07 32.88
N GLY A 307 -16.70 -7.44 31.99
CA GLY A 307 -17.00 -7.97 30.67
C GLY A 307 -15.82 -7.83 29.71
N ARG A 308 -15.51 -8.86 28.91
CA ARG A 308 -14.58 -8.75 27.78
C ARG A 308 -15.19 -7.79 26.74
N GLY A 309 -14.77 -6.53 26.74
CA GLY A 309 -15.08 -5.59 25.66
C GLY A 309 -14.56 -6.13 24.33
N GLY A 310 -15.30 -5.87 23.25
CA GLY A 310 -14.91 -6.25 21.90
C GLY A 310 -13.72 -5.44 21.38
N PRO A 311 -12.99 -5.92 20.35
CA PRO A 311 -11.76 -5.29 19.85
C PRO A 311 -11.93 -3.84 19.38
N LEU A 312 -13.14 -3.46 18.96
CA LEU A 312 -13.48 -2.18 18.35
C LEU A 312 -14.18 -1.20 19.31
N ASP A 313 -14.48 -1.63 20.54
CA ASP A 313 -15.29 -0.84 21.49
C ASP A 313 -14.60 0.47 21.90
N ASN A 314 -13.27 0.54 21.77
CA ASN A 314 -12.46 1.69 22.16
C ASN A 314 -12.11 2.64 21.00
N TYR A 315 -12.41 2.25 19.76
CA TYR A 315 -11.86 2.93 18.57
C TYR A 315 -12.90 3.59 17.68
N VAL A 316 -14.15 3.11 17.68
CA VAL A 316 -15.19 3.59 16.76
C VAL A 316 -16.55 3.76 17.43
N GLY A 317 -17.34 4.71 16.90
CA GLY A 317 -18.73 4.95 17.30
C GLY A 317 -19.67 3.76 17.07
N GLU A 318 -20.89 3.84 17.62
CA GLU A 318 -21.90 2.77 17.56
C GLU A 318 -22.36 2.47 16.13
N ILE A 319 -22.51 3.52 15.30
CA ILE A 319 -22.94 3.38 13.90
C ILE A 319 -21.87 2.64 13.11
N THR A 320 -20.63 3.13 13.20
CA THR A 320 -19.47 2.51 12.52
C THR A 320 -19.30 1.05 12.95
N ARG A 321 -19.40 0.76 14.26
CA ARG A 321 -19.30 -0.60 14.80
C ARG A 321 -20.36 -1.53 14.21
N TYR A 322 -21.61 -1.08 14.19
CA TYR A 322 -22.72 -1.87 13.67
C TYR A 322 -22.53 -2.18 12.18
N VAL A 323 -22.11 -1.19 11.39
CA VAL A 323 -21.89 -1.38 9.95
C VAL A 323 -20.73 -2.35 9.70
N ILE A 324 -19.59 -2.22 10.41
CA ILE A 324 -18.47 -3.17 10.26
C ILE A 324 -18.90 -4.60 10.60
N ASP A 325 -19.69 -4.79 11.65
CA ASP A 325 -20.10 -6.12 12.12
C ASP A 325 -21.18 -6.78 11.23
N LYS A 326 -22.00 -5.98 10.53
CA LYS A 326 -23.19 -6.46 9.82
C LYS A 326 -23.21 -6.19 8.31
N ALA A 327 -22.29 -5.38 7.78
CA ALA A 327 -22.22 -5.13 6.35
C ALA A 327 -21.86 -6.40 5.57
N HIS A 328 -22.49 -6.56 4.41
CA HIS A 328 -22.19 -7.65 3.46
C HIS A 328 -21.18 -7.24 2.39
N SER A 329 -20.95 -5.94 2.27
CA SER A 329 -20.03 -5.29 1.34
C SER A 329 -18.77 -4.83 2.08
N ARG A 330 -17.74 -4.47 1.31
CA ARG A 330 -16.50 -3.95 1.88
C ARG A 330 -16.78 -2.58 2.53
N VAL A 331 -16.22 -2.34 3.71
CA VAL A 331 -16.38 -1.06 4.41
C VAL A 331 -15.03 -0.34 4.40
N ILE A 332 -15.02 0.88 3.85
CA ILE A 332 -13.87 1.77 3.86
C ILE A 332 -14.12 2.85 4.90
N LEU A 333 -13.13 3.08 5.75
CA LEU A 333 -13.19 4.07 6.82
C LEU A 333 -12.23 5.22 6.55
N THR A 334 -12.80 6.42 6.40
CA THR A 334 -12.05 7.68 6.32
C THR A 334 -11.91 8.23 7.72
N ALA A 335 -10.68 8.27 8.23
CA ALA A 335 -10.37 8.89 9.51
C ALA A 335 -9.84 10.32 9.30
N PRO A 336 -10.17 11.26 10.21
CA PRO A 336 -9.51 12.56 10.21
C PRO A 336 -7.98 12.38 10.36
N PRO A 337 -7.17 13.28 9.78
CA PRO A 337 -5.74 13.29 10.01
C PRO A 337 -5.49 13.37 11.53
N ALA A 338 -4.59 12.53 12.04
CA ALA A 338 -4.22 12.55 13.45
C ALA A 338 -3.70 13.94 13.81
N GLU A 339 -4.50 14.73 14.53
CA GLU A 339 -4.04 15.97 15.13
C GLU A 339 -2.85 15.62 16.03
N ALA A 340 -1.69 16.20 15.73
CA ALA A 340 -0.52 16.12 16.57
C ALA A 340 -0.84 16.69 17.95
N ASP A 341 -0.69 15.86 18.99
CA ASP A 341 -0.69 16.22 20.41
C ASP A 341 -1.86 17.08 20.93
N ALA A 342 -3.00 16.41 21.21
CA ALA A 342 -3.82 16.80 22.36
C ALA A 342 -3.51 15.80 23.50
N PRO A 343 -2.88 16.23 24.62
CA PRO A 343 -2.55 15.32 25.71
C PRO A 343 -3.83 14.72 26.28
N ALA A 344 -3.83 13.39 26.42
CA ALA A 344 -4.87 12.65 27.12
C ALA A 344 -5.17 13.34 28.45
N ALA A 345 -6.40 13.84 28.60
CA ALA A 345 -6.86 14.41 29.85
C ALA A 345 -6.59 13.37 30.97
N PRO A 346 -5.86 13.74 32.03
CA PRO A 346 -5.49 12.79 33.06
C PRO A 346 -6.76 12.22 33.69
N ALA A 347 -6.81 10.89 33.78
CA ALA A 347 -7.84 10.15 34.49
C ALA A 347 -8.04 10.81 35.87
N SER A 348 -9.26 11.29 36.15
CA SER A 348 -9.54 11.94 37.42
C SER A 348 -9.21 10.96 38.55
N ALA A 349 -8.22 11.32 39.36
CA ALA A 349 -7.86 10.58 40.55
C ALA A 349 -9.12 10.36 41.40
N ALA A 350 -9.33 9.12 41.82
CA ALA A 350 -10.31 8.79 42.84
C ALA A 350 -10.06 9.66 44.10
N PRO A 351 -11.09 10.17 44.77
CA PRO A 351 -10.89 10.92 46.00
C PRO A 351 -10.32 9.97 47.07
N ALA A 352 -9.16 10.34 47.62
CA ALA A 352 -8.54 9.67 48.75
C ALA A 352 -9.44 9.79 50.00
N PRO A 353 -9.42 8.79 50.91
CA PRO A 353 -10.28 8.80 52.09
C PRO A 353 -9.85 9.90 53.07
N ASP A 354 -10.86 10.63 53.54
CA ASP A 354 -10.80 11.70 54.53
C ASP A 354 -10.10 11.25 55.83
N GLY A 355 -8.92 11.82 56.06
CA GLY A 355 -8.12 11.65 57.26
C GLY A 355 -7.91 13.01 57.92
N ARG A 356 -8.76 13.27 58.92
CA ARG A 356 -8.71 14.36 59.92
C ARG A 356 -7.34 15.03 60.10
N GLN A 357 -7.36 16.36 60.05
CA GLN A 357 -6.53 17.21 60.92
C GLN A 357 -7.10 18.63 61.02
N ASP A 358 -7.86 18.80 62.10
CA ASP A 358 -8.03 19.95 62.99
C ASP A 358 -7.49 21.33 62.54
N ALA A 359 -8.43 22.27 62.39
CA ALA A 359 -8.17 23.71 62.35
C ALA A 359 -7.89 24.26 63.77
N PRO A 360 -6.98 25.25 63.93
CA PRO A 360 -6.79 25.91 65.21
C PRO A 360 -7.86 26.98 65.43
N VAL A 361 -8.76 26.72 66.38
CA VAL A 361 -9.71 27.71 66.92
C VAL A 361 -8.97 28.65 67.87
N THR A 362 -8.96 29.93 67.50
CA THR A 362 -8.48 31.03 68.34
C THR A 362 -9.57 31.35 69.37
N THR A 363 -9.36 31.00 70.64
CA THR A 363 -10.24 31.42 71.74
C THR A 363 -9.57 32.56 72.49
N ASN A 364 -10.14 33.75 72.34
CA ASN A 364 -9.98 34.89 73.24
C ASN A 364 -10.50 34.52 74.64
N GLN A 365 -9.69 34.73 75.67
CA GLN A 365 -10.18 35.01 77.04
C GLN A 365 -9.97 36.51 77.29
N PRO A 366 -10.91 37.17 78.00
CA PRO A 366 -10.58 37.52 79.38
C PRO A 366 -11.78 37.49 80.36
N GLU A 367 -11.43 37.58 81.64
CA GLU A 367 -12.27 37.77 82.85
C GLU A 367 -13.03 36.55 83.39
N ARG A 368 -13.20 36.33 84.70
CA ARG A 368 -12.64 36.81 85.97
C ARG A 368 -13.19 35.85 87.05
N SER A 369 -12.49 35.79 88.18
CA SER A 369 -13.00 35.60 89.55
C SER A 369 -13.53 34.23 90.02
N ARG A 370 -12.80 33.77 91.05
CA ARG A 370 -13.20 33.15 92.33
C ARG A 370 -13.43 31.65 92.37
#